data_AF-A0A841NHV9-F1
#
_entry.id   AF-A0A841NHV9-F1
#
_cell.length_a   1.000
_cell.length_b   1.000
_cell.length_c   1.000
_cell.angle_alpha   90.00
_cell.angle_beta   90.00
_cell.angle_gamma   90.00
#
_symmetry.space_group_name_H-M   'P 1'
#
loop_
_entity.id
_entity.type
_entity.pdbx_description
1 polymer ?
#
loop_
_entity_poly.entity_id
_entity_poly.type
_entity_poly.pdbx_seq_one_letter_code
_entity_poly.pdbx_strand_id
1 'polypeptide(L)'
;MTNNYLLKGAVIAAFFLQGGLFGQTLIHYWNFNNNTSAASITTPSSTLVSGSLVPIPGGTSEIDFAGGTGQNFSPDNFNARNGDPAGTHLRLNNPIGGALQFNIPSTGYNNVIRRSEQGAGL
;
A
#
# COMPACT_ATOMS: atom_id res chain seq x y z
N MET A 1 22.11 -32.21 -42.34
CA MET A 1 22.03 -31.64 -40.99
C MET A 1 21.48 -30.22 -41.11
N THR A 2 20.21 -30.00 -40.77
CA THR A 2 19.57 -28.69 -40.93
C THR A 2 19.83 -27.86 -39.68
N ASN A 3 20.51 -26.72 -39.83
CA ASN A 3 20.85 -25.87 -38.70
C ASN A 3 19.65 -24.99 -38.31
N ASN A 4 19.06 -25.24 -37.14
CA ASN A 4 17.90 -24.51 -36.62
C ASN A 4 18.29 -23.17 -35.97
N TYR A 5 18.81 -22.24 -36.76
CA TYR A 5 19.24 -20.91 -36.29
C TYR A 5 18.10 -20.07 -35.72
N LEU A 6 16.88 -20.22 -36.26
CA LEU A 6 15.67 -19.56 -35.76
C LEU A 6 15.31 -20.00 -34.32
N LEU A 7 15.37 -21.30 -34.06
CA LEU A 7 15.09 -21.85 -32.74
C LEU A 7 16.14 -21.40 -31.72
N LYS A 8 17.42 -21.38 -32.12
CA LYS A 8 18.53 -20.88 -31.29
C LYS A 8 18.37 -19.38 -30.97
N GLY A 9 17.99 -18.57 -31.95
CA GLY A 9 17.71 -17.14 -31.75
C GLY A 9 16.52 -16.89 -30.82
N ALA A 10 15.44 -17.66 -30.95
CA ALA A 10 14.25 -17.55 -30.11
C ALA A 10 14.53 -17.92 -28.64
N VAL A 11 15.35 -18.95 -28.38
CA VAL A 11 15.74 -19.34 -27.01
C VAL A 11 16.56 -18.25 -26.35
N ILE A 12 17.52 -17.65 -27.07
CA ILE A 12 18.34 -16.54 -26.56
C ILE A 12 17.45 -15.33 -26.24
N ALA A 13 16.53 -14.96 -27.14
CA ALA A 13 15.58 -13.88 -26.89
C ALA A 13 14.68 -14.16 -25.67
N ALA A 14 14.17 -15.38 -25.51
CA ALA A 14 13.35 -15.77 -24.36
C ALA A 14 14.11 -15.65 -23.03
N PHE A 15 15.39 -16.02 -23.00
CA PHE A 15 16.25 -15.84 -21.82
C PHE A 15 16.45 -14.36 -21.45
N PHE A 16 16.59 -13.47 -22.43
CA PHE A 16 16.72 -12.03 -22.17
C PHE A 16 15.40 -11.35 -21.80
N LEU A 17 14.26 -11.84 -22.30
CA LEU A 17 12.94 -11.34 -21.91
C LEU A 17 12.57 -11.72 -20.46
N GLN A 18 13.13 -12.80 -19.91
CA GLN A 18 12.78 -13.30 -18.58
C GLN A 18 13.49 -12.54 -17.44
N GLY A 19 14.63 -11.88 -17.71
CA GLY A 19 15.46 -11.24 -16.68
C GLY A 19 14.99 -9.86 -16.19
N GLY A 20 13.97 -9.26 -16.82
CA GLY A 20 13.61 -7.86 -16.63
C GLY A 20 12.36 -7.56 -15.80
N LEU A 21 11.66 -8.56 -15.28
CA LEU A 21 10.35 -8.38 -14.63
C LEU A 21 10.38 -8.60 -13.11
N PHE A 22 11.35 -7.99 -12.41
CA PHE A 22 11.26 -7.89 -10.95
C PHE A 22 10.48 -6.62 -10.59
N GLY A 23 9.16 -6.72 -10.62
CA GLY A 23 8.28 -5.70 -10.06
C GLY A 23 8.41 -5.64 -8.54
N GLN A 24 8.14 -4.48 -7.94
CA GLN A 24 8.03 -4.37 -6.49
C GLN A 24 6.81 -5.18 -6.01
N THR A 25 7.01 -6.08 -5.05
CA THR A 25 5.90 -6.78 -4.41
C THR A 25 5.24 -5.86 -3.39
N LEU A 26 3.93 -5.66 -3.53
CA LEU A 26 3.13 -4.96 -2.53
C LEU A 26 2.81 -5.92 -1.38
N ILE A 27 3.46 -5.71 -0.23
CA ILE A 27 3.36 -6.62 0.94
C ILE A 27 2.19 -6.22 1.84
N HIS A 28 2.02 -4.93 2.10
CA HIS A 28 0.93 -4.37 2.89
C HIS A 28 0.42 -3.10 2.25
N TYR A 29 -0.88 -2.88 2.35
CA TYR A 29 -1.53 -1.75 1.71
C TYR A 29 -2.79 -1.32 2.47
N TRP A 30 -2.91 -0.01 2.66
CA TRP A 30 -4.10 0.65 3.18
C TRP A 30 -4.46 1.79 2.23
N ASN A 31 -5.66 1.71 1.64
CA ASN A 31 -6.25 2.79 0.85
C ASN A 31 -7.14 3.72 1.69
N PHE A 32 -7.51 3.30 2.90
CA PHE A 32 -8.42 3.98 3.82
C PHE A 32 -9.81 4.31 3.25
N ASN A 33 -10.22 3.70 2.13
CA ASN A 33 -11.49 3.95 1.45
C ASN A 33 -12.69 3.27 2.14
N ASN A 34 -12.47 2.23 2.96
CA ASN A 34 -13.55 1.59 3.73
C ASN A 34 -13.77 2.32 5.07
N ASN A 35 -14.44 3.46 5.01
CA ASN A 35 -14.72 4.31 6.16
C ASN A 35 -16.09 4.06 6.81
N THR A 36 -16.51 2.80 6.92
CA THR A 36 -17.79 2.46 7.58
C THR A 36 -17.69 2.46 9.12
N SER A 37 -16.49 2.30 9.67
CA SER A 37 -16.19 2.32 11.10
C SER A 37 -14.70 2.54 11.38
N ALA A 38 -14.32 2.79 12.64
CA ALA A 38 -12.92 2.83 13.07
C ALA A 38 -12.18 1.49 12.83
N ALA A 39 -12.87 0.36 12.98
CA ALA A 39 -12.29 -0.96 12.72
C ALA A 39 -12.07 -1.21 11.22
N SER A 40 -13.03 -0.82 10.38
CA SER A 40 -12.93 -1.03 8.93
C SER A 40 -11.83 -0.17 8.30
N ILE A 41 -11.70 1.09 8.71
CA ILE A 41 -10.72 2.01 8.13
C ILE A 41 -9.28 1.66 8.56
N THR A 42 -9.10 1.03 9.72
CA THR A 42 -7.78 0.57 10.20
C THR A 42 -7.41 -0.83 9.71
N THR A 43 -8.36 -1.58 9.14
CA THR A 43 -8.09 -2.89 8.53
C THR A 43 -7.31 -2.70 7.21
N PRO A 44 -6.23 -3.47 6.98
CA PRO A 44 -5.51 -3.41 5.71
C PRO A 44 -6.41 -3.74 4.54
N SER A 45 -6.31 -2.97 3.46
CA SER A 45 -6.94 -3.29 2.17
C SER A 45 -6.33 -4.56 1.57
N SER A 46 -5.03 -4.77 1.80
CA SER A 46 -4.34 -6.01 1.45
C SER A 46 -3.11 -6.24 2.32
N THR A 47 -2.82 -7.50 2.63
CA THR A 47 -1.59 -7.90 3.33
C THR A 47 -1.20 -9.33 2.97
N LEU A 48 0.10 -9.57 2.73
CA LEU A 48 0.63 -10.91 2.45
C LEU A 48 1.18 -11.64 3.69
N VAL A 49 1.55 -10.91 4.74
CA VAL A 49 2.19 -11.48 5.95
C VAL A 49 1.61 -10.92 7.24
N SER A 50 0.29 -10.77 7.32
CA SER A 50 -0.43 -10.35 8.53
C SER A 50 -0.04 -8.97 9.10
N GLY A 51 0.02 -7.95 8.23
CA GLY A 51 0.15 -6.57 8.67
C GLY A 51 -1.12 -6.06 9.35
N SER A 52 -0.96 -5.14 10.30
CA SER A 52 -2.07 -4.55 11.04
C SER A 52 -1.76 -3.10 11.43
N LEU A 53 -2.83 -2.35 11.72
CA LEU A 53 -2.78 -1.00 12.24
C LEU A 53 -3.66 -0.93 13.48
N VAL A 54 -3.08 -0.50 14.59
CA VAL A 54 -3.78 -0.38 15.88
C VAL A 54 -3.67 1.07 16.37
N PRO A 55 -4.80 1.76 16.62
CA PRO A 55 -4.78 3.03 17.32
C PRO A 55 -4.44 2.81 18.79
N ILE A 56 -3.46 3.54 19.29
CA ILE A 56 -3.14 3.63 20.70
C ILE A 56 -3.82 4.88 21.23
N PRO A 57 -4.88 4.75 22.05
CA PRO A 57 -5.58 5.92 22.56
C PRO A 57 -4.72 6.69 23.57
N GLY A 58 -4.82 8.01 23.54
CA GLY A 58 -4.31 8.87 24.59
C GLY A 58 -5.10 10.17 24.69
N GLY A 59 -5.39 10.60 25.92
CA GLY A 59 -6.26 11.74 26.16
C GLY A 59 -7.63 11.58 25.48
N THR A 60 -7.95 12.50 24.58
CA THR A 60 -9.19 12.53 23.77
C THR A 60 -8.96 12.12 22.31
N SER A 61 -7.88 11.39 22.03
CA SER A 61 -7.56 10.96 20.67
C SER A 61 -8.61 9.99 20.11
N GLU A 62 -9.04 10.19 18.87
CA GLU A 62 -10.09 9.37 18.25
C GLU A 62 -9.84 9.16 16.76
N ILE A 63 -10.11 7.94 16.28
CA ILE A 63 -10.15 7.64 14.85
C ILE A 63 -11.43 8.22 14.27
N ASP A 64 -11.26 9.29 13.52
CA ASP A 64 -12.33 9.92 12.77
C ASP A 64 -12.45 9.24 11.41
N PHE A 65 -13.17 8.12 11.40
CA PHE A 65 -13.32 7.32 10.19
C PHE A 65 -14.10 8.08 9.12
N ALA A 66 -15.09 8.89 9.47
CA ALA A 66 -15.96 9.57 8.50
C ALA A 66 -15.41 10.93 8.02
N GLY A 67 -14.59 11.60 8.83
CA GLY A 67 -14.10 12.96 8.56
C GLY A 67 -12.91 13.05 7.60
N GLY A 68 -12.35 11.93 7.17
CA GLY A 68 -11.26 11.84 6.18
C GLY A 68 -11.70 12.04 4.73
N THR A 69 -12.67 12.93 4.46
CA THR A 69 -13.24 13.19 3.13
C THR A 69 -12.86 14.59 2.61
N GLY A 70 -12.90 14.80 1.28
CA GLY A 70 -12.85 16.15 0.68
C GLY A 70 -11.50 16.88 0.66
N GLN A 71 -10.43 16.31 1.21
CA GLN A 71 -9.07 16.87 1.12
C GLN A 71 -8.22 16.28 -0.02
N ASN A 72 -8.90 15.68 -1.00
CA ASN A 72 -8.42 15.15 -2.27
C ASN A 72 -6.92 14.85 -2.28
N PHE A 73 -6.55 13.59 -1.97
CA PHE A 73 -5.33 13.06 -2.55
C PHE A 73 -5.40 13.28 -4.06
N SER A 74 -4.25 13.55 -4.68
CA SER A 74 -4.18 13.75 -6.13
C SER A 74 -5.03 12.68 -6.84
N PRO A 75 -5.82 13.01 -7.88
CA PRO A 75 -6.44 11.99 -8.73
C PRO A 75 -5.42 10.97 -9.25
N ASP A 76 -4.16 11.41 -9.38
CA ASP A 76 -3.00 10.58 -9.74
C ASP A 76 -2.35 9.89 -8.53
N ASN A 77 -3.04 9.75 -7.39
CA ASN A 77 -2.53 9.20 -6.13
C ASN A 77 -1.65 7.97 -6.39
N PHE A 78 -0.34 8.14 -6.29
CA PHE A 78 0.62 7.09 -6.64
C PHE A 78 0.67 5.98 -5.58
N ASN A 79 0.06 6.20 -4.42
CA ASN A 79 -0.21 5.17 -3.42
C ASN A 79 -1.46 4.35 -3.72
N ALA A 80 -2.36 4.79 -4.60
CA ALA A 80 -3.46 3.95 -5.03
C ALA A 80 -2.90 2.73 -5.77
N ARG A 81 -3.10 1.55 -5.19
CA ARG A 81 -2.68 0.25 -5.74
C ARG A 81 -3.91 -0.60 -6.04
N ASN A 82 -3.69 -1.69 -6.78
CA ASN A 82 -4.71 -2.70 -7.09
C ASN A 82 -5.96 -2.18 -7.82
N GLY A 83 -5.85 -1.05 -8.53
CA GLY A 83 -6.97 -0.43 -9.23
C GLY A 83 -7.95 0.32 -8.33
N ASP A 84 -7.64 0.47 -7.04
CA ASP A 84 -8.46 1.26 -6.12
C ASP A 84 -8.44 2.74 -6.52
N PRO A 85 -9.58 3.46 -6.43
CA PRO A 85 -9.59 4.90 -6.67
C PRO A 85 -8.91 5.65 -5.52
N ALA A 86 -8.38 6.84 -5.82
CA ALA A 86 -8.11 7.83 -4.78
C ALA A 86 -9.42 8.19 -4.07
N GLY A 87 -9.43 8.22 -2.74
CA GLY A 87 -10.64 8.44 -1.96
C GLY A 87 -10.37 9.07 -0.60
N THR A 88 -10.77 8.37 0.47
CA THR A 88 -10.69 8.88 1.84
C THR A 88 -9.33 8.61 2.47
N HIS A 89 -9.10 9.17 3.66
CA HIS A 89 -7.87 8.94 4.42
C HIS A 89 -8.14 8.70 5.89
N LEU A 90 -7.14 8.13 6.54
CA LEU A 90 -7.13 7.99 7.98
C LEU A 90 -6.92 9.35 8.65
N ARG A 91 -7.84 9.71 9.54
CA ARG A 91 -7.73 10.89 10.39
C ARG A 91 -7.73 10.48 11.86
N LEU A 92 -6.74 10.99 12.59
CA LEU A 92 -6.67 10.88 14.05
C LEU A 92 -6.93 12.28 14.63
N ASN A 93 -8.10 12.48 15.23
CA ASN A 93 -8.44 13.73 15.92
C ASN A 93 -7.78 13.76 17.30
N ASN A 94 -7.46 14.98 17.79
CA ASN A 94 -6.81 15.22 19.08
C ASN A 94 -5.60 14.29 19.32
N PRO A 95 -4.60 14.26 18.43
CA PRO A 95 -3.56 13.24 18.44
C PRO A 95 -2.59 13.33 19.64
N ILE A 96 -2.68 14.39 20.46
CA ILE A 96 -1.78 14.59 21.59
C ILE A 96 -1.95 13.45 22.59
N GLY A 97 -0.88 12.70 22.83
CA GLY A 97 -0.85 11.53 23.70
C GLY A 97 -1.33 10.23 23.05
N GLY A 98 -2.02 10.31 21.90
CA GLY A 98 -2.39 9.15 21.09
C GLY A 98 -1.32 8.78 20.06
N ALA A 99 -1.43 7.59 19.49
CA ALA A 99 -0.54 7.13 18.42
C ALA A 99 -1.21 6.15 17.46
N LEU A 100 -0.59 5.93 16.31
CA LEU A 100 -0.93 4.87 15.37
C LEU A 100 0.23 3.88 15.31
N GLN A 101 -0.02 2.64 15.71
CA GLN A 101 0.96 1.58 15.62
C GLN A 101 0.72 0.73 14.38
N PHE A 102 1.68 0.76 13.46
CA PHE A 102 1.70 -0.11 12.30
C PHE A 102 2.58 -1.33 12.58
N ASN A 103 2.01 -2.52 12.51
CA ASN A 103 2.73 -3.78 12.49
C ASN A 103 2.87 -4.19 11.02
N ILE A 104 4.08 -4.06 10.47
CA ILE A 104 4.40 -4.30 9.05
C ILE A 104 5.49 -5.37 8.91
N PRO A 105 5.22 -6.63 9.30
CA PRO A 105 6.19 -7.71 9.17
C PRO A 105 6.61 -7.89 7.70
N SER A 106 7.89 -8.05 7.44
CA SER A 106 8.40 -8.24 6.07
C SER A 106 9.16 -9.55 5.90
N THR A 107 8.83 -10.55 6.72
CA THR A 107 9.49 -11.86 6.69
C THR A 107 9.44 -12.47 5.29
N GLY A 108 10.60 -12.85 4.75
CA GLY A 108 10.72 -13.38 3.39
C GLY A 108 10.92 -12.32 2.30
N TYR A 109 10.89 -11.04 2.64
CA TYR A 109 11.13 -9.93 1.71
C TYR A 109 12.39 -9.15 2.08
N ASN A 110 13.09 -8.66 1.06
CA ASN A 110 14.30 -7.84 1.19
C ASN A 110 14.11 -6.49 0.47
N ASN A 111 14.93 -5.50 0.81
CA ASN A 111 14.89 -4.16 0.22
C ASN A 111 13.50 -3.50 0.33
N VAL A 112 12.91 -3.61 1.53
CA VAL A 112 11.56 -3.12 1.80
C VAL A 112 11.52 -1.59 1.69
N ILE A 113 10.59 -1.09 0.88
CA ILE A 113 10.34 0.35 0.74
C ILE A 113 8.97 0.63 1.34
N ARG A 114 8.92 1.58 2.27
CA ARG A 114 7.66 2.13 2.79
C ARG A 114 7.35 3.42 2.03
N ARG A 115 6.11 3.54 1.57
CA ARG A 115 5.57 4.78 0.99
C ARG A 115 4.36 5.22 1.81
N SER A 116 4.27 6.52 2.08
CA SER A 116 3.10 7.16 2.68
C SER A 116 2.94 8.52 2.02
N GLU A 117 1.71 8.90 1.73
CA GLU A 117 1.37 10.26 1.28
C GLU A 117 0.65 10.97 2.42
N GLN A 118 0.85 12.28 2.47
CA GLN A 118 0.07 13.18 3.30
C GLN A 118 -1.06 13.73 2.44
N GLY A 119 -2.26 13.86 2.99
CA GLY A 119 -3.31 14.67 2.37
C GLY A 119 -2.85 16.13 2.27
N ALA A 120 -3.56 16.96 1.50
CA ALA A 120 -3.24 18.38 1.39
C ALA A 120 -3.48 19.10 2.73
N GLY A 121 -2.50 19.06 3.64
CA GLY A 121 -2.45 19.97 4.77
C GLY A 121 -2.05 21.35 4.23
N LEU A 122 -2.92 22.34 4.41
CA LEU A 122 -2.52 23.75 4.35
C LEU A 122 -1.55 24.07 5.48
#